data_AF-A0A2R7KAC3-F1
#
_entry.id   AF-A0A2R7KAC3-F1
#
_cell.length_a   1.000
_cell.length_b   1.000
_cell.length_c   1.000
_cell.angle_alpha   90.00
_cell.angle_beta   90.00
_cell.angle_gamma   90.00
#
_symmetry.space_group_name_H-M   'P 1'
#
loop_
_entity.id
_entity.type
_entity.pdbx_description
1 polymer ?
#
loop_
_entity_poly.entity_id
_entity_poly.type
_entity_poly.pdbx_seq_one_letter_code
_entity_poly.pdbx_strand_id
1 'polypeptide(L)'
;MPTKEFRKTFKDTLDSLHMSICELTLKKNDEFYKLLRSYYSFIHSRTQTLFLLVQNDCLWDADIILRPIAECTVKFAYVSSFDETTRIEKVREFWVDLAEINRLKQSNQAKQIIELTNIDSAFLTDIVLNENDQILLAEKWTKQMRQRKEQPWSYNEMIKTISVNYDFREILGLARNFTQSSHLIHADETALGVILDRENNRTEAQKEALMNLHEVRLLSDCIALYFWLVKVSSRLSDIDVNPELIKKINNFENSKLEFKSLEKLIE
;
A
#
# COMPACT_ATOMS: atom_id res chain seq x y z
N MET A 1 -7.00 -8.04 -24.51
CA MET A 1 -7.17 -8.32 -23.06
C MET A 1 -6.13 -9.32 -22.60
N PRO A 2 -5.52 -9.18 -21.41
CA PRO A 2 -4.60 -10.18 -20.88
C PRO A 2 -5.24 -11.55 -20.81
N THR A 3 -4.45 -12.56 -21.11
CA THR A 3 -4.98 -13.90 -21.31
C THR A 3 -5.61 -14.40 -20.00
N LYS A 4 -6.67 -15.23 -20.11
CA LYS A 4 -7.23 -15.94 -18.96
C LYS A 4 -6.13 -16.71 -18.21
N GLU A 5 -5.11 -17.17 -18.94
CA GLU A 5 -3.95 -17.86 -18.39
C GLU A 5 -3.02 -16.93 -17.61
N PHE A 6 -2.78 -15.70 -18.07
CA PHE A 6 -2.01 -14.69 -17.31
C PHE A 6 -2.67 -14.39 -15.95
N ARG A 7 -3.97 -14.09 -15.96
CA ARG A 7 -4.76 -13.82 -14.74
C ARG A 7 -4.79 -15.03 -13.78
N LYS A 8 -4.83 -16.25 -14.32
CA LYS A 8 -4.76 -17.49 -13.54
C LYS A 8 -3.38 -17.67 -12.89
N THR A 9 -2.31 -17.47 -13.66
CA THR A 9 -0.92 -17.55 -13.17
C THR A 9 -0.66 -16.53 -12.07
N PHE A 10 -1.20 -15.30 -12.21
CA PHE A 10 -1.19 -14.29 -11.16
C PHE A 10 -1.84 -14.82 -9.87
N LYS A 11 -3.07 -15.34 -9.96
CA LYS A 11 -3.81 -15.83 -8.79
C LYS A 11 -3.08 -16.98 -8.09
N ASP A 12 -2.61 -17.98 -8.84
CA ASP A 12 -1.90 -19.14 -8.29
C ASP A 12 -0.59 -18.71 -7.57
N THR A 13 0.08 -17.70 -8.11
CA THR A 13 1.30 -17.12 -7.52
C THR A 13 0.96 -16.32 -6.26
N LEU A 14 -0.08 -15.49 -6.31
CA LEU A 14 -0.56 -14.70 -5.17
C LEU A 14 -0.98 -15.60 -3.99
N ASP A 15 -1.69 -16.69 -4.26
CA ASP A 15 -2.11 -17.64 -3.23
C ASP A 15 -0.90 -18.31 -2.56
N SER A 16 0.14 -18.61 -3.34
CA SER A 16 1.38 -19.21 -2.82
C SER A 16 2.20 -18.22 -1.97
N LEU A 17 2.25 -16.95 -2.41
CA LEU A 17 2.83 -15.86 -1.63
C LEU A 17 2.04 -15.64 -0.34
N HIS A 18 0.71 -15.70 -0.40
CA HIS A 18 -0.17 -15.55 0.75
C HIS A 18 0.14 -16.60 1.82
N MET A 19 0.17 -17.87 1.43
CA MET A 19 0.46 -18.97 2.35
C MET A 19 1.82 -18.80 3.02
N SER A 20 2.83 -18.39 2.24
CA SER A 20 4.18 -18.18 2.74
C SER A 20 4.26 -17.06 3.79
N ILE A 21 3.55 -15.94 3.59
CA ILE A 21 3.51 -14.84 4.57
C ILE A 21 2.76 -15.27 5.84
N CYS A 22 1.64 -15.98 5.69
CA CYS A 22 0.88 -16.52 6.82
C CYS A 22 1.77 -17.45 7.67
N GLU A 23 2.47 -18.39 7.05
CA GLU A 23 3.39 -19.30 7.74
C GLU A 23 4.50 -18.58 8.49
N LEU A 24 5.10 -17.53 7.90
CA LEU A 24 6.18 -16.77 8.52
C LEU A 24 5.67 -15.90 9.68
N THR A 25 4.48 -15.32 9.55
CA THR A 25 3.93 -14.36 10.54
C THR A 25 3.12 -15.01 11.66
N LEU A 26 2.68 -16.26 11.52
CA LEU A 26 1.94 -16.99 12.57
C LEU A 26 2.84 -17.66 13.61
N LYS A 27 4.16 -17.74 13.39
CA LYS A 27 5.10 -18.40 14.31
C LYS A 27 5.23 -17.72 15.68
N LYS A 28 4.94 -16.42 15.75
CA LYS A 28 5.00 -15.63 16.98
C LYS A 28 3.69 -14.85 17.18
N ASN A 29 3.33 -14.63 18.45
CA ASN A 29 2.05 -14.00 18.81
C ASN A 29 2.18 -12.75 19.70
N ASP A 30 3.35 -12.11 19.68
CA ASP A 30 3.53 -10.81 20.31
C ASP A 30 2.83 -9.67 19.52
N GLU A 31 2.78 -8.48 20.10
CA GLU A 31 2.13 -7.30 19.51
C GLU A 31 2.73 -6.86 18.17
N PHE A 32 4.03 -7.12 17.95
CA PHE A 32 4.67 -6.83 16.68
C PHE A 32 4.15 -7.74 15.58
N TYR A 33 4.10 -9.06 15.81
CA TYR A 33 3.56 -9.99 14.83
C TYR A 33 2.04 -9.83 14.63
N LYS A 34 1.30 -9.38 15.66
CA LYS A 34 -0.11 -8.97 15.48
C LYS A 34 -0.23 -7.79 14.51
N LEU A 35 0.58 -6.74 14.68
CA LEU A 35 0.61 -5.60 13.77
C LEU A 35 0.95 -6.02 12.33
N LEU A 36 1.96 -6.88 12.16
CA LEU A 36 2.33 -7.40 10.83
C LEU A 36 1.16 -8.14 10.17
N ARG A 37 0.44 -8.97 10.91
CA ARG A 37 -0.76 -9.67 10.41
C ARG A 37 -1.89 -8.70 10.06
N SER A 38 -2.08 -7.63 10.83
CA SER A 38 -3.06 -6.57 10.50
C SER A 38 -2.70 -5.88 9.18
N TYR A 39 -1.44 -5.48 9.00
CA TYR A 39 -0.98 -4.89 7.73
C TYR A 39 -1.15 -5.85 6.56
N TYR A 40 -0.76 -7.11 6.76
CA TYR A 40 -0.87 -8.13 5.73
C TYR A 40 -2.32 -8.42 5.34
N SER A 41 -3.22 -8.58 6.31
CA SER A 41 -4.64 -8.80 6.07
C SER A 41 -5.26 -7.66 5.26
N PHE A 42 -4.91 -6.41 5.62
CA PHE A 42 -5.30 -5.24 4.86
C PHE A 42 -4.80 -5.31 3.41
N ILE A 43 -3.49 -5.54 3.20
CA ILE A 43 -2.86 -5.70 1.88
C ILE A 43 -3.57 -6.78 1.04
N HIS A 44 -3.87 -7.93 1.65
CA HIS A 44 -4.51 -9.03 0.95
C HIS A 44 -5.92 -8.71 0.51
N SER A 45 -6.75 -8.16 1.41
CA SER A 45 -8.10 -7.75 1.05
C SER A 45 -8.12 -6.70 -0.08
N ARG A 46 -7.17 -5.75 -0.07
CA ARG A 46 -7.07 -4.72 -1.11
C ARG A 46 -6.59 -5.27 -2.43
N THR A 47 -5.66 -6.23 -2.40
CA THR A 47 -5.19 -6.93 -3.60
C THR A 47 -6.32 -7.73 -4.26
N GLN A 48 -7.18 -8.37 -3.46
CA GLN A 48 -8.39 -9.03 -3.98
C GLN A 48 -9.34 -8.04 -4.66
N THR A 49 -9.58 -6.87 -4.06
CA THR A 49 -10.39 -5.82 -4.71
C THR A 49 -9.74 -5.27 -5.96
N LEU A 50 -8.43 -5.02 -5.94
CA LEU A 50 -7.68 -4.59 -7.13
C LEU A 50 -7.86 -5.61 -8.26
N PHE A 51 -7.75 -6.91 -7.96
CA PHE A 51 -7.94 -7.96 -8.95
C PHE A 51 -9.36 -7.99 -9.52
N LEU A 52 -10.39 -7.77 -8.69
CA LEU A 52 -11.77 -7.62 -9.16
C LEU A 52 -11.93 -6.42 -10.12
N LEU A 53 -11.31 -5.27 -9.82
CA LEU A 53 -11.35 -4.10 -10.69
C LEU A 53 -10.66 -4.38 -12.03
N VAL A 54 -9.49 -5.03 -11.99
CA VAL A 54 -8.77 -5.47 -13.19
C VAL A 54 -9.63 -6.42 -14.04
N GLN A 55 -10.35 -7.36 -13.42
CA GLN A 55 -11.22 -8.28 -14.15
C GLN A 55 -12.40 -7.59 -14.86
N ASN A 56 -12.76 -6.39 -14.41
CA ASN A 56 -13.83 -5.56 -14.98
C ASN A 56 -13.28 -4.36 -15.78
N ASP A 57 -11.99 -4.39 -16.16
CA ASP A 57 -11.30 -3.36 -16.94
C ASP A 57 -11.30 -1.95 -16.28
N CYS A 58 -11.55 -1.88 -14.98
CA CYS A 58 -11.49 -0.65 -14.15
C CYS A 58 -10.04 -0.34 -13.74
N LEU A 59 -9.13 -0.20 -14.72
CA LEU A 59 -7.68 -0.14 -14.49
C LEU A 59 -7.22 1.13 -13.76
N TRP A 60 -7.89 2.27 -13.99
CA TRP A 60 -7.59 3.51 -13.28
C TRP A 60 -7.98 3.44 -11.80
N ASP A 61 -9.13 2.83 -11.49
CA ASP A 61 -9.55 2.59 -10.11
C ASP A 61 -8.64 1.57 -9.42
N ALA A 62 -8.18 0.55 -10.16
CA ALA A 62 -7.20 -0.40 -9.67
C ALA A 62 -5.88 0.28 -9.26
N ASP A 63 -5.44 1.30 -9.99
CA ASP A 63 -4.28 2.13 -9.60
C ASP A 63 -4.49 2.89 -8.30
N ILE A 64 -5.69 3.42 -8.07
CA ILE A 64 -6.05 4.07 -6.81
C ILE A 64 -5.96 3.06 -5.66
N ILE A 65 -6.44 1.83 -5.84
CA ILE A 65 -6.36 0.76 -4.84
C ILE A 65 -4.92 0.24 -4.65
N LEU A 66 -4.04 0.34 -5.65
CA LEU A 66 -2.64 -0.04 -5.50
C LEU A 66 -1.91 0.83 -4.46
N ARG A 67 -2.30 2.10 -4.30
CA ARG A 67 -1.67 3.02 -3.34
C ARG A 67 -1.70 2.51 -1.90
N PRO A 68 -2.87 2.23 -1.28
CA PRO A 68 -2.90 1.73 0.09
C PRO A 68 -2.21 0.37 0.25
N ILE A 69 -2.14 -0.46 -0.80
CA ILE A 69 -1.33 -1.70 -0.80
C ILE A 69 0.16 -1.33 -0.64
N ALA A 70 0.68 -0.46 -1.49
CA ALA A 70 2.08 -0.03 -1.46
C ALA A 70 2.45 0.67 -0.14
N GLU A 71 1.61 1.59 0.34
CA GLU A 71 1.83 2.30 1.61
C GLU A 71 1.86 1.34 2.81
N CYS A 72 0.96 0.36 2.84
CA CYS A 72 0.91 -0.64 3.90
C CYS A 72 2.13 -1.59 3.83
N THR A 73 2.57 -1.98 2.63
CA THR A 73 3.80 -2.77 2.45
C THR A 73 5.03 -2.01 2.96
N VAL A 74 5.12 -0.70 2.70
CA VAL A 74 6.19 0.14 3.23
C VAL A 74 6.11 0.23 4.76
N LYS A 75 4.93 0.39 5.36
CA LYS A 75 4.76 0.36 6.82
C LYS A 75 5.21 -0.96 7.43
N PHE A 76 4.84 -2.08 6.81
CA PHE A 76 5.28 -3.42 7.22
C PHE A 76 6.81 -3.52 7.22
N ALA A 77 7.45 -3.13 6.12
CA ALA A 77 8.91 -3.17 5.99
C ALA A 77 9.60 -2.19 6.96
N TYR A 78 9.02 -1.01 7.16
CA TYR A 78 9.53 0.02 8.06
C TYR A 78 9.62 -0.49 9.48
N VAL A 79 8.52 -0.98 10.05
CA VAL A 79 8.52 -1.48 11.44
C VAL A 79 9.46 -2.68 11.57
N SER A 80 9.57 -3.50 10.53
CA SER A 80 10.46 -4.67 10.52
C SER A 80 11.95 -4.28 10.53
N SER A 81 12.29 -3.10 9.99
CA SER A 81 13.68 -2.65 9.79
C SER A 81 14.47 -2.32 11.05
N PHE A 82 13.82 -2.32 12.20
CA PHE A 82 14.44 -2.00 13.47
C PHE A 82 14.79 -3.26 14.27
N ASP A 83 15.55 -3.10 15.36
CA ASP A 83 15.77 -4.13 16.36
C ASP A 83 14.50 -4.39 17.20
N GLU A 84 14.54 -5.43 18.04
CA GLU A 84 13.38 -5.86 18.84
C GLU A 84 12.88 -4.78 19.80
N THR A 85 13.76 -4.05 20.48
CA THR A 85 13.37 -2.99 21.42
C THR A 85 12.67 -1.87 20.69
N THR A 86 13.27 -1.37 19.61
CA THR A 86 12.70 -0.29 18.79
C THR A 86 11.40 -0.73 18.09
N ARG A 87 11.25 -2.00 17.71
CA ARG A 87 9.99 -2.55 17.15
C ARG A 87 8.82 -2.39 18.11
N ILE A 88 9.01 -2.71 19.39
CA ILE A 88 7.97 -2.56 20.41
C ILE A 88 7.54 -1.09 20.52
N GLU A 89 8.50 -0.17 20.48
CA GLU A 89 8.21 1.27 20.45
C GLU A 89 7.42 1.66 19.21
N LYS A 90 7.77 1.15 18.02
CA LYS A 90 7.03 1.43 16.78
C LYS A 90 5.62 0.87 16.78
N VAL A 91 5.40 -0.29 17.39
CA VAL A 91 4.05 -0.86 17.55
C VAL A 91 3.20 0.04 18.43
N ARG A 92 3.75 0.53 19.55
CA ARG A 92 3.08 1.50 20.42
C ARG A 92 2.81 2.82 19.69
N GLU A 93 3.79 3.34 18.95
CA GLU A 93 3.63 4.56 18.17
C GLU A 93 2.46 4.44 17.20
N PHE A 94 2.34 3.30 16.51
CA PHE A 94 1.26 3.07 15.56
C PHE A 94 -0.12 3.00 16.22
N TRP A 95 -0.28 2.14 17.23
CA TRP A 95 -1.59 1.89 17.82
C TRP A 95 -2.06 2.95 18.80
N VAL A 96 -1.13 3.65 19.46
CA VAL A 96 -1.44 4.59 20.54
C VAL A 96 -1.12 6.01 20.10
N ASP A 97 0.15 6.33 19.84
CA ASP A 97 0.57 7.72 19.63
C ASP A 97 -0.12 8.33 18.41
N LEU A 98 -0.06 7.67 17.25
CA LEU A 98 -0.70 8.15 16.02
C LEU A 98 -2.23 8.15 16.12
N ALA A 99 -2.82 7.19 16.83
CA ALA A 99 -4.27 7.12 17.02
C ALA A 99 -4.78 8.30 17.86
N GLU A 100 -4.11 8.62 18.97
CA GLU A 100 -4.43 9.77 19.81
C GLU A 100 -4.25 11.10 19.05
N ILE A 101 -3.17 11.22 18.28
CA ILE A 101 -2.93 12.40 17.43
C ILE A 101 -4.07 12.58 16.41
N ASN A 102 -4.50 11.49 15.76
CA ASN A 102 -5.59 11.52 14.79
C ASN A 102 -6.93 11.86 15.47
N ARG A 103 -7.23 11.30 16.64
CA ARG A 103 -8.44 11.60 17.42
C ARG A 103 -8.51 13.09 17.76
N LEU A 104 -7.39 13.69 18.18
CA LEU A 104 -7.31 15.13 18.46
C LEU A 104 -7.58 15.97 17.19
N LYS A 105 -7.00 15.61 16.05
CA LYS A 105 -7.21 16.32 14.77
C LYS A 105 -8.65 16.22 14.29
N GLN A 106 -9.23 15.02 14.32
CA GLN A 106 -10.61 14.78 13.89
C GLN A 106 -11.61 15.53 14.78
N SER A 107 -11.42 15.51 16.10
CA SER A 107 -12.23 16.31 17.04
C SER A 107 -12.18 17.80 16.72
N ASN A 108 -10.99 18.36 16.49
CA ASN A 108 -10.85 19.78 16.14
C ASN A 108 -11.54 20.13 14.81
N GLN A 109 -11.42 19.27 13.81
CA GLN A 109 -12.09 19.45 12.52
C GLN A 109 -13.61 19.37 12.66
N ALA A 110 -14.13 18.42 13.44
CA ALA A 110 -15.56 18.27 13.70
C ALA A 110 -16.12 19.50 14.43
N LYS A 111 -15.44 20.00 15.47
CA LYS A 111 -15.82 21.25 16.17
C LYS A 111 -15.90 22.42 15.20
N GLN A 112 -14.88 22.61 14.37
CA GLN A 112 -14.85 23.68 13.38
C GLN A 112 -16.02 23.59 12.38
N ILE A 113 -16.38 22.38 11.93
CA ILE A 113 -17.53 22.18 11.04
C ILE A 113 -18.83 22.53 11.75
N ILE A 114 -19.05 22.04 12.98
CA ILE A 114 -20.25 22.34 13.76
C ILE A 114 -20.39 23.85 13.96
N GLU A 115 -19.32 24.52 14.38
CA GLU A 115 -19.29 25.98 14.60
C GLU A 115 -19.60 26.78 13.33
N LEU A 116 -19.06 26.38 12.17
CA LEU A 116 -19.25 27.11 10.92
C LEU A 116 -20.59 26.83 10.23
N THR A 117 -21.14 25.65 10.42
CA THR A 117 -22.33 25.19 9.68
C THR A 117 -23.60 25.13 10.53
N ASN A 118 -23.48 25.16 11.87
CA ASN A 118 -24.55 24.85 12.83
C ASN A 118 -25.21 23.47 12.58
N ILE A 119 -24.51 22.55 11.90
CA ILE A 119 -25.00 21.18 11.69
C ILE A 119 -24.60 20.35 12.89
N ASP A 120 -25.59 20.05 13.72
CA ASP A 120 -25.47 19.10 14.82
C ASP A 120 -25.87 17.69 14.33
N SER A 121 -24.87 16.93 13.92
CA SER A 121 -25.01 15.57 13.42
C SER A 121 -24.36 14.59 14.38
N ALA A 122 -25.06 13.49 14.70
CA ALA A 122 -24.51 12.40 15.51
C ALA A 122 -23.11 11.94 15.03
N PHE A 123 -22.89 11.92 13.71
CA PHE A 123 -21.60 11.55 13.13
C PHE A 123 -20.46 12.53 13.45
N LEU A 124 -20.78 13.81 13.65
CA LEU A 124 -19.80 14.83 14.02
C LEU A 124 -19.63 14.86 15.54
N THR A 125 -20.72 14.82 16.30
CA THR A 125 -20.68 14.88 17.78
C THR A 125 -19.99 13.68 18.40
N ASP A 126 -20.14 12.48 17.84
CA ASP A 126 -19.52 11.26 18.38
C ASP A 126 -17.98 11.27 18.29
N ILE A 127 -17.43 12.05 17.36
CA ILE A 127 -15.98 12.19 17.15
C ILE A 127 -15.41 13.32 18.02
N VAL A 128 -16.26 14.24 18.48
CA VAL A 128 -15.86 15.36 19.33
C VAL A 128 -15.42 14.84 20.70
N LEU A 129 -14.18 15.18 21.07
CA LEU A 129 -13.66 14.89 22.41
C LEU A 129 -14.38 15.73 23.46
N ASN A 130 -14.67 15.10 24.60
CA ASN A 130 -15.03 15.83 25.81
C ASN A 130 -13.89 16.79 26.22
N GLU A 131 -14.23 17.82 27.00
CA GLU A 131 -13.29 18.91 27.34
C GLU A 131 -12.03 18.40 28.06
N ASN A 132 -12.18 17.44 28.98
CA ASN A 132 -11.05 16.88 29.72
C ASN A 132 -10.08 16.10 28.82
N ASP A 133 -10.61 15.20 27.98
CA ASP A 133 -9.82 14.44 27.00
C ASP A 133 -9.12 15.39 26.01
N GLN A 134 -9.80 16.45 25.59
CA GLN A 134 -9.25 17.45 24.68
C GLN A 134 -8.05 18.17 25.31
N ILE A 135 -8.16 18.62 26.57
CA ILE A 135 -7.07 19.28 27.29
C ILE A 135 -5.88 18.32 27.44
N LEU A 136 -6.14 17.11 27.96
CA LEU A 136 -5.10 16.11 28.19
C LEU A 136 -4.34 15.74 26.91
N LEU A 137 -5.07 15.50 25.80
CA LEU A 137 -4.44 15.17 24.52
C LEU A 137 -3.74 16.38 23.89
N ALA A 138 -4.25 17.60 24.05
CA ALA A 138 -3.60 18.80 23.53
C ALA A 138 -2.29 19.13 24.26
N GLU A 139 -2.25 18.93 25.58
CA GLU A 139 -1.04 19.08 26.40
C GLU A 139 0.00 18.00 26.04
N LYS A 140 -0.44 16.74 25.92
CA LYS A 140 0.43 15.63 25.52
C LYS A 140 0.96 15.77 24.09
N TRP A 141 0.11 16.17 23.14
CA TRP A 141 0.44 16.20 21.72
C TRP A 141 0.52 17.62 21.19
N THR A 142 1.53 18.36 21.62
CA THR A 142 1.85 19.68 21.06
C THR A 142 2.12 19.60 19.55
N LYS A 143 2.00 20.72 18.82
CA LYS A 143 2.25 20.76 17.36
C LYS A 143 3.62 20.16 16.99
N GLN A 144 4.65 20.48 17.77
CA GLN A 144 6.01 19.99 17.57
C GLN A 144 6.10 18.47 17.81
N MET A 145 5.46 17.97 18.88
CA MET A 145 5.46 16.53 19.18
C MET A 145 4.72 15.72 18.13
N ARG A 146 3.58 16.23 17.64
CA ARG A 146 2.84 15.62 16.53
C ARG A 146 3.72 15.50 15.31
N GLN A 147 4.36 16.59 14.87
CA GLN A 147 5.23 16.56 13.71
C GLN A 147 6.40 15.57 13.87
N ARG A 148 7.02 15.54 15.07
CA ARG A 148 8.11 14.60 15.37
C ARG A 148 7.67 13.14 15.31
N LYS A 149 6.42 12.85 15.67
CA LYS A 149 5.85 11.50 15.62
C LYS A 149 5.32 11.13 14.24
N GLU A 150 4.72 12.06 13.51
CA GLU A 150 4.09 11.78 12.21
C GLU A 150 5.09 11.73 11.06
N GLN A 151 6.11 12.60 11.06
CA GLN A 151 7.04 12.70 9.94
C GLN A 151 7.79 11.39 9.64
N PRO A 152 8.29 10.62 10.64
CA PRO A 152 8.91 9.32 10.38
C PRO A 152 7.98 8.28 9.75
N TRP A 153 6.66 8.45 9.93
CA TRP A 153 5.63 7.57 9.37
C TRP A 153 5.11 8.06 8.00
N SER A 154 5.66 9.16 7.48
CA SER A 154 5.40 9.57 6.10
C SER A 154 6.03 8.57 5.13
N TYR A 155 5.39 8.36 3.99
CA TYR A 155 5.78 7.35 3.02
C TYR A 155 7.26 7.46 2.59
N ASN A 156 7.70 8.67 2.26
CA ASN A 156 9.07 8.94 1.81
C ASN A 156 10.11 8.72 2.92
N GLU A 157 9.81 9.09 4.17
CA GLU A 157 10.74 8.89 5.29
C GLU A 157 10.86 7.42 5.69
N MET A 158 9.77 6.66 5.59
CA MET A 158 9.81 5.21 5.77
C MET A 158 10.68 4.55 4.70
N ILE A 159 10.49 4.88 3.42
CA ILE A 159 11.33 4.38 2.31
C ILE A 159 12.80 4.70 2.55
N LYS A 160 13.11 5.95 2.90
CA LYS A 160 14.47 6.39 3.20
C LYS A 160 15.07 5.56 4.34
N THR A 161 14.33 5.37 5.43
CA THR A 161 14.78 4.58 6.58
C THR A 161 15.05 3.12 6.19
N ILE A 162 14.13 2.50 5.45
CA ILE A 162 14.28 1.12 4.97
C ILE A 162 15.51 0.95 4.08
N SER A 163 15.73 1.88 3.15
CA SER A 163 16.87 1.83 2.23
C SER A 163 18.23 1.84 2.96
N VAL A 164 18.31 2.56 4.08
CA VAL A 164 19.52 2.62 4.92
C VAL A 164 19.68 1.37 5.78
N ASN A 165 18.60 0.92 6.43
CA ASN A 165 18.68 -0.18 7.40
C ASN A 165 18.86 -1.56 6.77
N TYR A 166 18.41 -1.73 5.52
CA TYR A 166 18.37 -3.04 4.89
C TYR A 166 19.19 -3.19 3.59
N ASP A 167 19.82 -2.12 3.08
CA ASP A 167 20.41 -2.05 1.71
C ASP A 167 19.42 -2.51 0.61
N PHE A 168 18.13 -2.38 0.88
CA PHE A 168 17.05 -2.74 -0.04
C PHE A 168 16.76 -1.58 -0.99
N ARG A 169 17.71 -1.28 -1.88
CA ARG A 169 17.59 -0.17 -2.85
C ARG A 169 16.45 -0.38 -3.82
N GLU A 170 16.04 -1.61 -4.04
CA GLU A 170 14.89 -1.95 -4.87
C GLU A 170 13.59 -1.33 -4.32
N ILE A 171 13.55 -0.92 -3.03
CA ILE A 171 12.35 -0.34 -2.40
C ILE A 171 12.07 1.07 -2.95
N LEU A 172 13.11 1.71 -3.48
CA LEU A 172 12.99 3.01 -4.15
C LEU A 172 12.09 2.91 -5.37
N GLY A 173 11.97 1.72 -5.99
CA GLY A 173 11.02 1.45 -7.07
C GLY A 173 9.55 1.63 -6.63
N LEU A 174 9.24 1.44 -5.34
CA LEU A 174 7.88 1.62 -4.82
C LEU A 174 7.45 3.10 -4.82
N ALA A 175 8.39 4.04 -4.78
CA ALA A 175 8.10 5.48 -4.83
C ALA A 175 7.36 5.90 -6.11
N ARG A 176 7.59 5.16 -7.21
CA ARG A 176 6.87 5.37 -8.48
C ARG A 176 5.37 5.08 -8.33
N ASN A 177 5.01 3.98 -7.67
CA ASN A 177 3.61 3.57 -7.50
C ASN A 177 2.81 4.59 -6.69
N PHE A 178 3.46 5.16 -5.66
CA PHE A 178 2.89 6.26 -4.88
C PHE A 178 2.64 7.51 -5.73
N THR A 179 3.61 7.90 -6.55
CA THR A 179 3.51 9.12 -7.37
C THR A 179 2.39 9.02 -8.41
N GLN A 180 2.36 7.93 -9.17
CA GLN A 180 1.37 7.73 -10.23
C GLN A 180 -0.07 7.70 -9.69
N SER A 181 -0.32 6.96 -8.61
CA SER A 181 -1.64 6.90 -7.97
C SER A 181 -2.04 8.24 -7.33
N SER A 182 -1.08 9.07 -6.93
CA SER A 182 -1.36 10.40 -6.38
C SER A 182 -1.95 11.35 -7.42
N HIS A 183 -1.43 11.34 -8.66
CA HIS A 183 -1.99 12.12 -9.75
C HIS A 183 -3.46 11.75 -10.00
N LEU A 184 -3.77 10.45 -10.03
CA LEU A 184 -5.13 9.95 -10.24
C LEU A 184 -6.08 10.35 -9.10
N ILE A 185 -5.65 10.22 -7.85
CA ILE A 185 -6.46 10.60 -6.67
C ILE A 185 -6.75 12.10 -6.64
N HIS A 186 -5.79 12.92 -7.08
CA HIS A 186 -5.98 14.37 -7.13
C HIS A 186 -6.68 14.86 -8.39
N ALA A 187 -6.94 13.96 -9.36
CA ALA A 187 -7.48 14.29 -10.68
C ALA A 187 -6.75 15.49 -11.31
N ASP A 188 -5.43 15.51 -11.21
CA ASP A 188 -4.62 16.61 -11.71
C ASP A 188 -4.39 16.51 -13.24
N GLU A 189 -3.73 17.54 -13.78
CA GLU A 189 -3.45 17.64 -15.21
C GLU A 189 -2.77 16.40 -15.77
N THR A 190 -1.84 15.79 -15.03
CA THR A 190 -1.10 14.61 -15.48
C THR A 190 -2.02 13.39 -15.60
N ALA A 191 -2.87 13.17 -14.59
CA ALA A 191 -3.85 12.08 -14.63
C ALA A 191 -4.87 12.26 -15.75
N LEU A 192 -5.48 13.44 -15.85
CA LEU A 192 -6.48 13.74 -16.88
C LEU A 192 -5.86 13.69 -18.27
N GLY A 193 -4.63 14.19 -18.44
CA GLY A 193 -3.91 14.18 -19.70
C GLY A 193 -3.67 12.78 -20.25
N VAL A 194 -3.22 11.83 -19.41
CA VAL A 194 -3.01 10.43 -19.85
C VAL A 194 -4.32 9.75 -20.22
N ILE A 195 -5.40 9.99 -19.46
CA ILE A 195 -6.73 9.44 -19.76
C ILE A 195 -7.24 9.97 -21.10
N LEU A 196 -7.25 11.29 -21.26
CA LEU A 196 -7.74 11.96 -22.47
C LEU A 196 -6.89 11.64 -23.70
N ASP A 197 -5.57 11.48 -23.54
CA ASP A 197 -4.69 11.03 -24.63
C ASP A 197 -5.10 9.64 -25.11
N ARG A 198 -5.29 8.70 -24.17
CA ARG A 198 -5.71 7.33 -24.49
C ARG A 198 -7.09 7.31 -25.17
N GLU A 199 -8.02 8.16 -24.74
CA GLU A 199 -9.37 8.21 -25.31
C GLU A 199 -9.40 8.86 -26.70
N ASN A 200 -8.74 10.00 -26.87
CA ASN A 200 -8.93 10.87 -28.04
C ASN A 200 -7.84 10.75 -29.10
N ASN A 201 -6.60 10.39 -28.73
CA ASN A 201 -5.44 10.47 -29.62
C ASN A 201 -4.89 9.11 -30.06
N ARG A 202 -5.38 8.00 -29.49
CA ARG A 202 -4.88 6.65 -29.79
C ARG A 202 -5.79 5.89 -30.73
N THR A 203 -5.20 5.05 -31.57
CA THR A 203 -5.93 4.06 -32.37
C THR A 203 -6.51 2.96 -31.49
N GLU A 204 -7.52 2.22 -31.95
CA GLU A 204 -8.11 1.11 -31.18
C GLU A 204 -7.08 0.02 -30.83
N ALA A 205 -6.16 -0.30 -31.75
CA ALA A 205 -5.08 -1.24 -31.48
C ALA A 205 -4.13 -0.74 -30.39
N GLN A 206 -3.80 0.56 -30.39
CA GLN A 206 -2.99 1.18 -29.34
C GLN A 206 -3.72 1.21 -27.99
N LYS A 207 -5.01 1.53 -27.99
CA LYS A 207 -5.84 1.51 -26.77
C LYS A 207 -5.84 0.12 -26.15
N GLU A 208 -6.07 -0.93 -26.95
CA GLU A 208 -6.04 -2.31 -26.47
C GLU A 208 -4.66 -2.70 -25.93
N ALA A 209 -3.59 -2.36 -26.66
CA ALA A 209 -2.22 -2.62 -26.22
C ALA A 209 -1.92 -1.94 -24.87
N LEU A 210 -2.29 -0.67 -24.75
CA LEU A 210 -2.12 0.12 -23.52
C LEU A 210 -2.93 -0.43 -22.35
N MET A 211 -4.16 -0.90 -22.58
CA MET A 211 -4.97 -1.57 -21.54
C MET A 211 -4.30 -2.85 -21.05
N ASN A 212 -3.83 -3.70 -21.97
CA ASN A 212 -3.16 -4.95 -21.62
C ASN A 212 -1.89 -4.70 -20.80
N LEU A 213 -1.05 -3.76 -21.23
CA LEU A 213 0.20 -3.43 -20.53
C LEU A 213 -0.05 -2.77 -19.18
N HIS A 214 -1.12 -1.98 -19.05
CA HIS A 214 -1.54 -1.40 -17.78
C HIS A 214 -1.94 -2.47 -16.78
N GLU A 215 -2.76 -3.44 -17.19
CA GLU A 215 -3.10 -4.59 -16.35
C GLU A 215 -1.85 -5.41 -15.98
N VAL A 216 -0.99 -5.74 -16.95
CA VAL A 216 0.26 -6.51 -16.70
C VAL A 216 1.10 -5.80 -15.63
N ARG A 217 1.24 -4.48 -15.71
CA ARG A 217 1.93 -3.69 -14.70
C ARG A 217 1.25 -3.79 -13.33
N LEU A 218 -0.06 -3.56 -13.23
CA LEU A 218 -0.81 -3.61 -11.96
C LEU A 218 -0.65 -4.95 -11.24
N LEU A 219 -0.78 -6.06 -11.97
CA LEU A 219 -0.63 -7.40 -11.39
C LEU A 219 0.83 -7.70 -11.03
N SER A 220 1.78 -7.23 -11.83
CA SER A 220 3.22 -7.35 -11.53
C SER A 220 3.61 -6.59 -10.27
N ASP A 221 3.09 -5.37 -10.10
CA ASP A 221 3.35 -4.54 -8.93
C ASP A 221 2.82 -5.22 -7.66
N CYS A 222 1.64 -5.86 -7.74
CA CYS A 222 1.12 -6.66 -6.62
C CYS A 222 2.04 -7.83 -6.26
N ILE A 223 2.49 -8.62 -7.25
CA ILE A 223 3.39 -9.76 -7.01
C ILE A 223 4.72 -9.29 -6.42
N ALA A 224 5.28 -8.19 -6.93
CA ALA A 224 6.48 -7.58 -6.38
C ALA A 224 6.26 -7.19 -4.91
N LEU A 225 5.23 -6.41 -4.59
CA LEU A 225 4.92 -5.99 -3.22
C LEU A 225 4.74 -7.18 -2.27
N TYR A 226 4.11 -8.26 -2.71
CA TYR A 226 3.98 -9.49 -1.92
C TYR A 226 5.31 -10.20 -1.70
N PHE A 227 6.11 -10.33 -2.75
CA PHE A 227 7.41 -10.98 -2.65
C PHE A 227 8.33 -10.22 -1.69
N TRP A 228 8.21 -8.89 -1.65
CA TRP A 228 8.86 -8.06 -0.64
C TRP A 228 8.46 -8.41 0.79
N LEU A 229 7.16 -8.55 1.06
CA LEU A 229 6.68 -8.98 2.39
C LEU A 229 7.27 -10.33 2.79
N VAL A 230 7.37 -11.27 1.84
CA VAL A 230 8.01 -12.56 2.06
C VAL A 230 9.49 -12.39 2.39
N LYS A 231 10.26 -11.62 1.61
CA LYS A 231 11.69 -11.37 1.86
C LYS A 231 11.94 -10.75 3.23
N VAL A 232 11.14 -9.75 3.61
CA VAL A 232 11.23 -9.10 4.93
C VAL A 232 10.91 -10.11 6.03
N SER A 233 9.82 -10.86 5.91
CA SER A 233 9.38 -11.83 6.92
C SER A 233 10.34 -13.02 7.07
N SER A 234 10.92 -13.45 5.96
CA SER A 234 11.96 -14.49 5.88
C SER A 234 13.19 -14.06 6.67
N ARG A 235 13.70 -12.84 6.42
CA ARG A 235 14.83 -12.27 7.17
C ARG A 235 14.53 -12.09 8.65
N LEU A 236 13.31 -11.65 9.01
CA LEU A 236 12.89 -11.52 10.42
C LEU A 236 12.90 -12.85 11.17
N SER A 237 12.61 -13.94 10.46
CA SER A 237 12.43 -15.26 11.05
C SER A 237 13.65 -16.17 10.86
N ASP A 238 14.71 -15.68 10.20
CA ASP A 238 15.90 -16.43 9.80
C ASP A 238 15.57 -17.74 9.06
N ILE A 239 14.63 -17.66 8.12
CA ILE A 239 14.16 -18.80 7.32
C ILE A 239 14.23 -18.42 5.86
N ASP A 240 14.92 -19.22 5.06
CA ASP A 240 15.02 -19.00 3.62
C ASP A 240 13.66 -19.09 2.92
N VAL A 241 13.51 -18.29 1.85
CA VAL A 241 12.34 -18.34 1.00
C VAL A 241 12.26 -19.69 0.29
N ASN A 242 11.09 -20.33 0.33
CA ASN A 242 10.87 -21.62 -0.32
C ASN A 242 11.25 -21.56 -1.83
N PRO A 243 12.17 -22.41 -2.32
CA PRO A 243 12.56 -22.43 -3.72
C PRO A 243 11.39 -22.66 -4.70
N GLU A 244 10.36 -23.38 -4.29
CA GLU A 244 9.17 -23.61 -5.11
C GLU A 244 8.36 -22.32 -5.31
N LEU A 245 8.33 -21.44 -4.32
CA LEU A 245 7.73 -20.12 -4.45
C LEU A 245 8.48 -19.28 -5.50
N ILE A 246 9.82 -19.34 -5.48
CA ILE A 246 10.64 -18.64 -6.48
C ILE A 246 10.34 -19.14 -7.90
N LYS A 247 10.15 -20.45 -8.09
CA LYS A 247 9.74 -21.00 -9.39
C LYS A 247 8.37 -20.47 -9.83
N LYS A 248 7.40 -20.37 -8.93
CA LYS A 248 6.07 -19.81 -9.24
C LYS A 248 6.16 -18.34 -9.66
N ILE A 249 6.94 -17.54 -8.94
CA ILE A 249 7.20 -16.15 -9.32
C ILE A 249 7.84 -16.08 -10.71
N ASN A 250 8.87 -16.88 -10.97
CA ASN A 250 9.51 -16.92 -12.29
C ASN A 250 8.53 -17.36 -13.41
N ASN A 251 7.60 -18.27 -13.12
CA ASN A 251 6.56 -18.66 -14.07
C ASN A 251 5.61 -17.48 -14.39
N PHE A 252 5.20 -16.73 -13.37
CA PHE A 252 4.44 -15.49 -13.56
C PHE A 252 5.24 -14.44 -14.33
N GLU A 253 6.52 -14.27 -14.05
CA GLU A 253 7.37 -13.34 -14.79
C GLU A 253 7.49 -13.72 -16.28
N ASN A 254 7.61 -15.02 -16.57
CA ASN A 254 7.69 -15.54 -17.93
C ASN A 254 6.37 -15.39 -18.71
N SER A 255 5.22 -15.50 -18.04
CA SER A 255 3.93 -15.31 -18.72
C SER A 255 3.74 -13.87 -19.23
N LYS A 256 4.48 -12.89 -18.70
CA LYS A 256 4.47 -11.51 -19.20
C LYS A 256 5.13 -11.36 -20.57
N LEU A 257 5.98 -12.30 -20.98
CA LEU A 257 6.73 -12.21 -22.24
C LEU A 257 5.81 -12.20 -23.46
N GLU A 258 4.61 -12.77 -23.36
CA GLU A 258 3.61 -12.73 -24.44
C GLU A 258 3.18 -11.30 -24.80
N PHE A 259 3.27 -10.36 -23.85
CA PHE A 259 2.86 -8.97 -24.03
C PHE A 259 3.98 -8.05 -24.55
N LYS A 260 5.25 -8.51 -24.60
CA LYS A 260 6.37 -7.69 -25.09
C LYS A 260 6.16 -7.17 -26.53
N SER A 261 5.46 -7.96 -27.35
CA SER A 261 5.14 -7.57 -28.72
C SER A 261 4.24 -6.33 -28.80
N LEU A 262 3.43 -6.06 -27.76
CA LEU A 262 2.51 -4.94 -27.71
C LEU A 262 3.21 -3.59 -27.50
N GLU A 263 4.41 -3.59 -26.90
CA GLU A 263 5.19 -2.37 -26.67
C GLU A 263 5.50 -1.65 -28.00
N LYS A 264 5.72 -2.43 -29.07
CA LYS A 264 5.99 -1.91 -30.43
C LYS A 264 4.79 -1.23 -31.09
N LEU A 265 3.58 -1.40 -30.55
CA LEU A 265 2.38 -0.74 -31.08
C LEU A 265 2.21 0.68 -30.51
N ILE A 266 2.93 1.00 -29.43
CA ILE A 266 2.81 2.26 -28.69
C ILE A 266 3.87 3.28 -29.12
N GLU A 267 5.00 2.80 -29.67
CA GLU A 267 6.01 3.59 -30.39
C GLU A 267 5.42 4.29 -31.62
#